data_AF-A0A352UKT0-F1
#
_entry.id   AF-A0A352UKT0-F1
#
_cell.length_a   1.000
_cell.length_b   1.000
_cell.length_c   1.000
_cell.angle_alpha   90.00
_cell.angle_beta   90.00
_cell.angle_gamma   90.00
#
_symmetry.space_group_name_H-M   'P 1'
#
loop_
_entity.id
_entity.type
_entity.pdbx_description
1 polymer ?
#
loop_
_entity_poly.entity_id
_entity_poly.type
_entity_poly.pdbx_seq_one_letter_code
_entity_poly.pdbx_strand_id
1 'polypeptide(L)' 'MKEKTDCYIFGAGEHYNPPPSPSPPDFVIAADGGYAYLERSGIVPNLVVGDFDSLP' A
#
# COMPACT_ATOMS: atom_id res chain seq x y z
N MET A 1 2.83 27.72 0.08
CA MET A 1 2.23 26.64 -0.73
C MET A 1 2.25 25.39 0.13
N LYS A 2 1.17 24.60 0.19
CA LYS A 2 1.22 23.29 0.85
C LYS A 2 1.83 22.31 -0.14
N GLU A 3 2.89 21.60 0.28
CA GLU A 3 3.37 20.42 -0.43
C GLU A 3 2.22 19.41 -0.54
N LYS A 4 2.06 18.81 -1.72
CA LYS A 4 1.05 17.78 -1.95
C LYS A 4 1.57 16.50 -1.30
N THR A 5 0.74 15.86 -0.47
CA THR A 5 1.06 14.60 0.20
C THR A 5 -0.01 13.59 -0.18
N ASP A 6 0.36 12.48 -0.79
CA ASP A 6 -0.59 11.46 -1.22
C ASP A 6 -0.75 10.38 -0.14
N CYS A 7 -1.95 9.81 -0.08
CA CYS A 7 -2.24 8.62 0.71
C CYS A 7 -2.61 7.48 -0.24
N TYR A 8 -1.79 6.42 -0.23
CA TYR A 8 -1.94 5.25 -1.07
C TYR A 8 -2.58 4.11 -0.26
N ILE A 9 -3.62 3.49 -0.82
CA ILE A 9 -4.28 2.34 -0.22
C ILE A 9 -4.19 1.18 -1.21
N PHE A 10 -3.63 0.05 -0.77
CA PHE A 10 -3.46 -1.16 -1.57
C PHE A 10 -4.36 -2.27 -1.01
N GLY A 11 -5.23 -2.82 -1.84
CA GLY A 11 -6.14 -3.92 -1.46
C GLY A 11 -5.72 -5.26 -2.06
N ALA A 12 -6.48 -6.32 -1.77
CA ALA A 12 -6.21 -7.70 -2.21
C ALA A 12 -6.46 -7.99 -3.72
N GLY A 13 -6.70 -6.96 -4.53
CA GLY A 13 -7.01 -7.10 -5.96
C GLY A 13 -5.79 -7.32 -6.86
N GLU A 14 -6.05 -7.52 -8.15
CA GLU A 14 -4.99 -7.56 -9.17
C GLU A 14 -4.41 -6.16 -9.42
N HIS A 15 -3.09 -6.11 -9.62
CA HIS A 15 -2.34 -4.88 -9.87
C HIS A 15 -1.75 -4.94 -11.29
N TYR A 16 -2.31 -4.17 -12.22
CA TYR A 16 -1.91 -4.20 -13.64
C TYR A 16 -0.84 -3.17 -14.01
N ASN A 17 -0.67 -2.12 -13.19
CA ASN A 17 0.34 -1.09 -13.40
C ASN A 17 1.55 -1.35 -12.49
N PRO A 18 2.74 -0.83 -12.83
CA PRO A 18 3.86 -0.81 -11.91
C PRO A 18 3.45 -0.17 -10.57
N PRO A 19 4.00 -0.64 -9.43
CA PRO A 19 3.72 0.00 -8.15
C PRO A 19 4.12 1.48 -8.20
N PRO A 20 3.34 2.38 -7.57
CA PRO A 20 3.78 3.76 -7.39
C PRO A 20 5.05 3.78 -6.53
N SER A 21 5.79 4.88 -6.57
CA SER A 21 6.98 5.10 -5.74
C SER A 21 6.67 6.12 -4.64
N PRO A 22 5.88 5.75 -3.61
CA PRO A 22 5.57 6.65 -2.50
C PRO A 22 6.87 7.06 -1.79
N SER A 23 6.95 8.32 -1.37
CA SER A 23 8.12 8.86 -0.68
C SER A 23 7.68 9.78 0.46
N PRO A 24 8.44 9.90 1.57
CA PRO A 24 8.07 10.83 2.62
C PRO A 24 7.83 12.24 2.06
N PRO A 25 6.71 12.91 2.40
CA PRO A 25 5.79 12.60 3.50
C PRO A 25 4.52 11.79 3.13
N ASP A 26 4.51 11.08 2.00
CA ASP A 26 3.37 10.23 1.60
C ASP A 26 3.04 9.15 2.64
N PHE A 27 1.78 8.72 2.66
CA PHE A 27 1.27 7.70 3.59
C PHE A 27 0.82 6.46 2.83
N VAL A 28 1.22 5.28 3.30
CA VAL A 28 0.95 3.99 2.64
C VAL A 28 0.16 3.08 3.58
N ILE A 29 -0.98 2.58 3.08
CA ILE A 29 -1.87 1.65 3.79
C ILE A 29 -1.96 0.33 3.02
N ALA A 30 -1.64 -0.77 3.69
CA ALA A 30 -2.01 -2.12 3.24
C ALA A 30 -3.38 -2.49 3.82
N ALA A 31 -4.36 -2.73 2.95
CA ALA A 31 -5.65 -3.30 3.32
C ALA A 31 -5.63 -4.82 3.06
N ASP A 32 -5.62 -5.59 4.14
CA ASP A 32 -5.72 -7.06 4.13
C ASP A 32 -4.69 -7.70 3.17
N GLY A 33 -5.13 -8.51 2.18
CA GLY A 33 -4.27 -9.12 1.16
C GLY A 33 -3.39 -8.14 0.35
N GLY A 34 -3.71 -6.83 0.37
CA GLY A 34 -2.85 -5.79 -0.20
C GLY A 34 -1.45 -5.73 0.42
N TYR A 35 -1.30 -6.23 1.66
CA TYR A 35 0.01 -6.39 2.30
C TYR A 35 0.96 -7.25 1.48
N ALA A 36 0.48 -8.38 0.95
CA ALA A 36 1.30 -9.31 0.16
C ALA A 36 1.81 -8.65 -1.14
N TYR A 37 1.05 -7.73 -1.73
CA TYR A 37 1.50 -6.97 -2.90
C TYR A 37 2.62 -5.98 -2.54
N LEU A 38 2.49 -5.27 -1.42
CA LEU A 38 3.51 -4.32 -0.96
C LEU A 38 4.81 -5.02 -0.56
N GLU A 39 4.71 -6.16 0.12
CA GLU A 39 5.85 -7.00 0.48
C GLU A 39 6.64 -7.44 -0.76
N ARG A 40 5.96 -7.97 -1.79
CA ARG A 40 6.59 -8.34 -3.06
C ARG A 40 7.20 -7.14 -3.82
N SER A 41 6.67 -5.94 -3.59
CA SER A 41 7.12 -4.71 -4.23
C SER A 41 8.21 -3.98 -3.44
N GLY A 42 8.61 -4.49 -2.26
CA GLY A 42 9.59 -3.85 -1.38
C GLY A 42 9.13 -2.52 -0.78
N ILE A 43 7.82 -2.28 -0.71
CA ILE A 43 7.24 -1.06 -0.16
C ILE A 43 6.80 -1.33 1.28
N VAL A 44 7.27 -0.51 2.23
CA VAL A 44 6.90 -0.63 3.64
C VAL A 44 5.65 0.20 3.91
N PRO A 45 4.51 -0.41 4.31
CA PRO A 45 3.33 0.34 4.69
C PRO A 45 3.53 1.08 6.02
N ASN A 46 2.90 2.25 6.15
CA ASN A 46 2.77 2.94 7.42
C ASN A 46 1.69 2.32 8.31
N LEU A 47 0.65 1.74 7.70
CA LEU A 47 -0.45 1.07 8.37
C LEU A 47 -0.82 -0.21 7.63
N VAL A 48 -1.06 -1.28 8.39
CA VAL A 48 -1.66 -2.52 7.89
C VAL A 48 -2.99 -2.72 8.63
N VAL A 49 -4.07 -2.94 7.89
CA VAL A 49 -5.43 -3.04 8.45
C VAL A 49 -6.27 -4.07 7.69
N GLY A 50 -7.04 -4.86 8.41
CA GLY A 50 -7.91 -5.91 7.86
C GLY A 50 -8.27 -6.93 8.93
N ASP A 51 -9.15 -7.87 8.60
CA ASP A 51 -9.40 -9.10 9.35
C ASP A 51 -8.44 -10.24 8.96
N PHE A 52 -7.66 -10.05 7.89
CA PHE A 52 -6.56 -10.91 7.47
C PHE A 52 -6.97 -12.25 6.88
N ASP A 53 -8.20 -12.36 6.37
CA ASP A 53 -8.72 -13.60 5.77
C ASP A 53 -8.38 -13.78 4.28
N SER A 54 -7.78 -12.75 3.65
CA SER A 54 -7.30 -12.80 2.26
C SER A 54 -5.77 -12.87 2.12
N LEU A 55 -5.05 -13.10 3.22
CA LEU A 55 -3.63 -13.40 3.18
C LEU A 55 -3.38 -14.86 2.71
N PRO A 56 -2.31 -15.12 1.93
CA PRO A 56 -1.94 -16.46 1.48
C PRO A 56 -1.41 -17.37 2.60
#